data_AF-A0A4Y7S7J6-F1
#
_entry.id   AF-A0A4Y7S7J6-F1
#
_cell.length_a   1.000
_cell.length_b   1.000
_cell.length_c   1.000
_cell.angle_alpha   90.00
_cell.angle_beta   90.00
_cell.angle_gamma   90.00
#
_symmetry.space_group_name_H-M   'P 1'
#
loop_
_entity.id
_entity.type
_entity.pdbx_description
1 polymer ?
#
loop_
_entity_poly.entity_id
_entity_poly.type
_entity_poly.pdbx_seq_one_letter_code
_entity_poly.pdbx_strand_id
1 'polypeptide(L)' 'MTPRQAEVLGLVAKGLSYKEVGATPGLSERTVKYHMERIIELLHLENRAQAIAYVGRESANSAGNK' A
#
# COMPACT_ATOMS: atom_id res chain seq x y z
N MET A 1 -6.93 -8.56 1.60
CA MET A 1 -6.78 -7.17 1.11
C MET A 1 -7.62 -7.00 -0.15
N THR A 2 -8.28 -5.86 -0.37
CA THR A 2 -9.07 -5.63 -1.60
C THR A 2 -8.19 -5.18 -2.77
N PRO A 3 -8.63 -5.30 -4.04
CA PRO A 3 -7.85 -4.84 -5.19
C PRO A 3 -7.45 -3.36 -5.09
N ARG A 4 -8.36 -2.50 -4.62
CA ARG A 4 -8.07 -1.07 -4.43
C ARG A 4 -7.03 -0.82 -3.34
N GLN A 5 -7.07 -1.59 -2.25
CA GLN A 5 -6.05 -1.52 -1.21
C GLN A 5 -4.67 -1.96 -1.74
N ALA A 6 -4.63 -3.03 -2.53
CA ALA A 6 -3.39 -3.50 -3.16
C ALA A 6 -2.79 -2.44 -4.10
N GLU A 7 -3.63 -1.81 -4.92
CA GLU A 7 -3.23 -0.71 -5.82
C GLU A 7 -2.65 0.47 -5.04
N VAL A 8 -3.36 0.96 -4.01
CA VAL A 8 -2.90 2.05 -3.15
C VAL A 8 -1.58 1.69 -2.46
N LEU A 9 -1.49 0.49 -1.89
CA LEU A 9 -0.27 0.02 -1.24
C LEU A 9 0.91 -0.03 -2.20
N GLY A 10 0.70 -0.52 -3.42
CA GLY A 10 1.72 -0.59 -4.47
C GLY A 10 2.22 0.79 -4.90
N LEU A 11 1.32 1.78 -5.04
CA LEU A 11 1.69 3.16 -5.35
C LEU A 11 2.50 3.81 -4.22
N VAL A 12 2.08 3.59 -2.97
CA VAL A 12 2.81 4.08 -1.79
C VAL A 12 4.18 3.41 -1.66
N ALA A 13 4.28 2.10 -1.96
CA ALA A 13 5.54 1.36 -1.94
C ALA A 13 6.54 1.82 -3.01
N LYS A 14 6.07 2.46 -4.09
CA LYS A 14 6.93 3.14 -5.08
C LYS A 14 7.51 4.47 -4.58
N GLY A 15 7.21 4.87 -3.34
CA GLY A 15 7.70 6.11 -2.73
C GLY A 15 6.74 7.29 -2.82
N LEU A 16 5.60 7.15 -3.51
CA LEU A 16 4.62 8.22 -3.64
C LEU A 16 4.01 8.58 -2.28
N SER A 17 3.84 9.88 -2.06
CA SER A 17 3.10 10.43 -0.91
C SER A 17 1.61 10.22 -1.09
N TYR A 18 0.84 10.30 0.01
CA TYR A 18 -0.62 10.15 -0.05
C TYR A 18 -1.28 11.23 -0.91
N LYS A 19 -0.69 12.42 -0.98
CA LYS A 19 -1.13 13.50 -1.85
C LYS A 19 -0.94 13.17 -3.33
N GLU A 20 0.21 12.61 -3.70
CA GLU A 20 0.49 12.18 -5.08
C GLU A 20 -0.41 11.02 -5.50
N VAL A 21 -0.58 10.01 -4.64
CA VAL A 21 -1.50 8.90 -4.90
C VAL A 21 -2.94 9.41 -5.00
N GLY A 22 -3.32 10.36 -4.14
CA GLY A 22 -4.63 11.00 -4.12
C GLY A 22 -4.92 11.88 -5.33
N ALA A 23 -3.91 12.23 -6.15
CA ALA A 23 -4.10 12.93 -7.42
C ALA A 23 -4.50 11.99 -8.57
N THR A 24 -4.49 10.67 -8.34
CA THR A 24 -4.92 9.68 -9.32
C THR A 24 -6.46 9.73 -9.48
N PRO A 25 -7.01 9.59 -10.70
CA PRO A 25 -8.45 9.61 -10.92
C PRO A 25 -9.22 8.64 -10.01
N GLY A 26 -10.26 9.15 -9.35
CA GLY A 26 -11.08 8.36 -8.41
C GLY A 26 -10.42 8.09 -7.05
N LEU A 27 -9.35 8.81 -6.70
CA LEU A 27 -8.82 8.87 -5.34
C LEU A 27 -8.86 10.31 -4.80
N SER A 28 -8.72 10.40 -3.49
CA SER A 28 -8.35 11.62 -2.78
C SER A 28 -7.30 11.25 -1.74
N GLU A 29 -6.50 12.22 -1.28
CA GLU A 29 -5.54 11.98 -0.19
C GLU A 29 -6.22 11.36 1.05
N ARG A 30 -7.43 11.81 1.37
CA ARG A 30 -8.25 11.25 2.46
C ARG A 30 -8.60 9.78 2.22
N THR A 31 -9.01 9.43 1.00
CA THR A 31 -9.32 8.05 0.62
C THR A 31 -8.08 7.15 0.67
N VAL A 32 -6.93 7.67 0.26
CA VAL A 32 -5.65 6.97 0.36
C VAL A 32 -5.29 6.69 1.81
N LYS A 33 -5.41 7.70 2.68
CA LYS A 33 -5.18 7.54 4.13
C LYS A 33 -6.09 6.47 4.72
N TYR A 34 -7.38 6.49 4.39
CA TYR A 34 -8.32 5.47 4.83
C TYR A 34 -7.91 4.05 4.38
N HIS A 35 -7.56 3.88 3.09
CA HIS A 35 -7.10 2.58 2.61
C HIS A 35 -5.83 2.12 3.35
N MET A 36 -4.87 3.01 3.56
CA MET A 36 -3.63 2.71 4.28
C MET A 36 -3.86 2.32 5.74
N GLU A 37 -4.75 3.00 6.45
CA GLU A 37 -5.14 2.61 7.81
C GLU A 37 -5.73 1.20 7.84
N ARG A 38 -6.66 0.89 6.92
CA ARG A 38 -7.26 -0.45 6.81
C ARG A 38 -6.26 -1.53 6.41
N ILE A 39 -5.25 -1.19 5.60
CA ILE A 39 -4.18 -2.12 5.22
C ILE A 39 -3.29 -2.42 6.43
N ILE A 40 -2.87 -1.38 7.15
CA ILE A 40 -2.02 -1.50 8.34
C ILE A 40 -2.72 -2.36 9.39
N GLU A 41 -4.01 -2.11 9.65
CA GLU A 41 -4.84 -2.91 10.54
C GLU A 41 -4.96 -4.37 10.09
N LEU A 42 -5.31 -4.59 8.81
CA LEU A 42 -5.51 -5.94 8.25
C LEU A 42 -4.24 -6.79 8.28
N LEU A 43 -3.07 -6.17 8.08
CA LEU A 43 -1.78 -6.84 8.06
C LEU A 43 -1.11 -6.88 9.45
N HIS A 44 -1.79 -6.37 10.49
CA HIS A 44 -1.26 -6.26 11.85
C HIS A 44 0.10 -5.53 11.90
N LEU A 45 0.20 -4.44 11.15
CA LEU A 45 1.37 -3.58 11.11
C LEU A 45 1.13 -2.34 11.97
N GLU A 46 2.20 -1.63 12.29
CA GLU A 46 2.16 -0.45 13.14
C GLU A 46 2.19 0.85 12.33
N ASN A 47 2.76 0.84 11.13
CA ASN A 47 2.98 2.06 10.36
C ASN A 47 3.17 1.84 8.85
N ARG A 48 3.16 2.96 8.11
CA ARG A 48 3.39 3.03 6.67
C ARG A 48 4.70 2.37 6.25
N ALA A 49 5.79 2.55 7.00
CA ALA A 49 7.09 2.00 6.64
C ALA A 49 7.07 0.46 6.66
N GLN A 50 6.44 -0.13 7.66
CA GLN A 50 6.22 -1.58 7.72
C GLN A 50 5.33 -2.08 6.56
N ALA A 51 4.29 -1.32 6.18
CA ALA A 51 3.44 -1.65 5.04
C ALA A 51 4.22 -1.61 3.71
N ILE A 52 5.12 -0.63 3.53
CA ILE A 52 6.02 -0.57 2.37
C ILE A 52 6.98 -1.77 2.37
N ALA A 53 7.59 -2.08 3.51
CA ALA A 53 8.50 -3.22 3.64
C ALA A 53 7.80 -4.59 3.42
N TYR A 54 6.50 -4.68 3.72
CA TYR A 54 5.70 -5.87 3.43
C TYR A 54 5.67 -6.20 1.93
N VAL A 55 5.45 -5.20 1.06
CA VAL A 55 5.44 -5.39 -0.40
C VAL A 55 6.79 -5.88 -0.92
N GLY A 56 7.89 -5.35 -0.39
CA GLY A 56 9.24 -5.78 -0.77
C GLY A 56 9.51 -7.25 -0.45
N ARG A 57 9.04 -7.73 0.71
CA ARG A 57 9.15 -9.14 1.11
C ARG A 57 8.30 -10.07 0.25
N GLU A 58 7.07 -9.67 -0.07
CA GLU A 58 6.16 -10.49 -0.89
C GLU A 58 6.62 -10.59 -2.36
N SER A 59 7.21 -9.51 -2.88
CA SER A 59 7.80 -9.49 -4.23
C SER A 59 9.00 -10.44 -4.33
N ALA A 60 9.85 -10.49 -3.30
CA ALA A 60 10.97 -11.43 -3.23
C ALA A 60 10.49 -12.89 -3.06
N ASN A 61 9.43 -13.13 -2.28
CA ASN A 61 8.89 -14.46 -2.06
C ASN A 61 8.19 -15.04 -3.31
N SER A 62 7.59 -14.18 -4.14
CA SER A 62 6.96 -14.56 -5.40
C SER A 62 7.98 -14.88 -6.51
N ALA A 63 9.19 -14.32 -6.44
CA ALA A 63 10.29 -14.60 -7.37
C ALA A 63 11.03 -15.92 -7.07
N GLY A 64 10.89 -16.46 -5.85
CA GLY A 64 11.53 -17.71 -5.42
C GLY A 64 10.71 -18.99 -5.63
N ASN A 65 9.51 -18.90 -6.21
CA ASN A 65 8.62 -20.04 -6.47
C ASN A 65 8.46 -20.34 -7.99
N LYS A 66 9.52 -20.14 -8.77
CA LYS A 66 9.61 -20.56 -10.18
C LYS A 66 10.79 -21.48 -10.39
#